data_AF-A0A6N8BHC9-F1
#
_entry.id   AF-A0A6N8BHC9-F1
#
_cell.length_a   1.000
_cell.length_b   1.000
_cell.length_c   1.000
_cell.angle_alpha   90.00
_cell.angle_beta   90.00
_cell.angle_gamma   90.00
#
_symmetry.space_group_name_H-M   'P 1'
#
loop_
_entity.id
_entity.type
_entity.pdbx_description
1 polymer ?
#
loop_
_entity_poly.entity_id
_entity_poly.type
_entity_poly.pdbx_seq_one_letter_code
_entity_poly.pdbx_strand_id
1 'polypeptide(L)'
;MKKRSIQLLIGTGLLVFVVSIALYLSEESSPAFSPANIPEFVLNSVEASHVDGRVFTIKDSENNLISKMSRLVSIGDEIITAEGKVYRITKVKGQSAAADYHGMDKSFLAYQDYFSTGTVPVAKQQPSTKDNRNKIAIYHTHSEESYVPTDGTQSQPGNGGIFKVGNAFAEQLKKEGVKVVHDDSKHEPRDSNSYNRSRRTATKLLKENPATLIDVHRDGIPDANYYRKNINGEKLTSLRLVVGRQNPKMQANKDYAKKVMAAVNKKYPGLVKEIFIAKGNYNQDLTPTSMLIEVGTHTNSREAAEKGVSLFGSALPDVLGIGKAGAAKGTYGDPGAGTPGGWAAIGILIAVLVIGGGAFLLISSGNLKNAKDRLNSYFSKEFASLLLPRRHKRRKKEQEGIYDPDANEAAKQRLDDIRKD
;
A
#
# COMPACT_ATOMS: atom_id res chain seq x y z
N MET A 1 -48.04 15.44 22.17
CA MET A 1 -47.55 15.41 20.76
C MET A 1 -48.43 14.45 19.96
N LYS A 2 -48.97 14.95 18.83
CA LYS A 2 -50.15 14.40 18.14
C LYS A 2 -49.84 13.09 17.41
N LYS A 3 -50.78 12.13 17.42
CA LYS A 3 -50.73 10.79 16.78
C LYS A 3 -50.06 10.73 15.39
N ARG A 4 -50.06 11.82 14.61
CA ARG A 4 -49.36 11.95 13.33
C ARG A 4 -47.82 11.83 13.42
N SER A 5 -47.17 12.27 14.49
CA SER A 5 -45.71 12.16 14.64
C SER A 5 -45.26 10.73 14.91
N ILE A 6 -46.10 9.93 15.58
CA ILE A 6 -45.84 8.50 15.83
C ILE A 6 -46.01 7.69 14.55
N GLN A 7 -47.02 8.00 13.73
CA GLN A 7 -47.19 7.39 12.41
C GLN A 7 -46.03 7.71 11.46
N LEU A 8 -45.48 8.92 11.53
CA LEU A 8 -44.32 9.31 10.71
C LEU A 8 -43.05 8.54 11.12
N LEU A 9 -42.82 8.35 12.42
CA LEU A 9 -41.70 7.58 12.98
C LEU A 9 -41.79 6.08 12.68
N ILE A 10 -43.00 5.51 12.77
CA ILE A 10 -43.23 4.11 12.39
C ILE A 10 -43.04 3.93 10.87
N GLY A 11 -43.52 4.88 10.06
CA GLY A 11 -43.33 4.86 8.60
C GLY A 11 -41.88 4.98 8.17
N THR A 12 -41.09 5.86 8.81
CA THR A 12 -39.64 5.98 8.53
C THR A 12 -38.87 4.77 9.03
N GLY A 13 -39.22 4.21 10.19
CA GLY A 13 -38.62 2.97 10.68
C GLY A 13 -38.86 1.78 9.77
N LEU A 14 -40.08 1.66 9.23
CA LEU A 14 -40.44 0.60 8.27
C LEU A 14 -39.71 0.79 6.93
N LEU A 15 -39.58 2.04 6.46
CA LEU A 15 -38.83 2.35 5.24
C LEU A 15 -37.35 1.99 5.38
N VAL A 16 -36.72 2.36 6.50
CA VAL A 16 -35.32 2.01 6.77
C VAL A 16 -35.14 0.50 6.87
N PHE A 17 -36.07 -0.20 7.53
CA PHE A 17 -36.03 -1.66 7.64
C PHE A 17 -36.19 -2.36 6.28
N VAL A 18 -37.12 -1.88 5.44
CA VAL A 18 -37.31 -2.41 4.08
C VAL A 18 -36.12 -2.09 3.18
N VAL A 19 -35.51 -0.91 3.29
CA VAL A 19 -34.28 -0.56 2.56
C VAL A 19 -33.09 -1.38 3.04
N SER A 20 -32.96 -1.63 4.35
CA SER A 20 -31.90 -2.50 4.90
C SER A 20 -32.09 -3.97 4.50
N ILE A 21 -33.32 -4.47 4.46
CA ILE A 21 -33.63 -5.81 3.93
C ILE A 21 -33.40 -5.86 2.42
N ALA A 22 -33.76 -4.82 1.66
CA ALA A 22 -33.47 -4.75 0.23
C ALA A 22 -31.96 -4.72 -0.02
N LEU A 23 -31.18 -4.02 0.79
CA LEU A 23 -29.72 -4.00 0.72
C LEU A 23 -29.11 -5.37 1.09
N TYR A 24 -29.64 -6.02 2.13
CA TYR A 24 -29.20 -7.34 2.58
C TYR A 24 -29.59 -8.47 1.61
N LEU A 25 -30.77 -8.39 0.99
CA LEU A 25 -31.23 -9.32 -0.03
C LEU A 25 -30.64 -8.99 -1.42
N SER A 26 -30.08 -7.79 -1.62
CA SER A 26 -29.31 -7.42 -2.81
C SER A 26 -27.84 -7.87 -2.76
N GLU A 27 -27.45 -8.71 -1.81
CA GLU A 27 -26.19 -9.46 -1.83
C GLU A 27 -26.14 -10.57 -2.91
N GLU A 28 -26.94 -10.45 -3.97
CA GLU A 28 -26.59 -11.02 -5.28
C GLU A 28 -26.19 -9.88 -6.23
N SER A 29 -24.88 -9.81 -6.48
CA SER A 29 -24.21 -9.04 -7.54
C SER A 29 -24.13 -7.52 -7.39
N SER A 30 -23.63 -7.03 -6.25
CA SER A 30 -22.64 -5.95 -6.37
C SER A 30 -21.41 -6.57 -7.03
N PRO A 31 -20.94 -6.12 -8.21
CA PRO A 31 -19.74 -6.71 -8.79
C PRO A 31 -18.59 -6.44 -7.83
N ALA A 32 -18.17 -7.48 -7.12
CA ALA A 32 -16.83 -7.54 -6.60
C ALA A 32 -15.93 -7.23 -7.79
N PHE A 33 -15.19 -6.12 -7.73
CA PHE A 33 -14.31 -5.71 -8.80
C PHE A 33 -13.22 -6.78 -8.92
N SER A 34 -13.47 -7.78 -9.77
CA SER A 34 -12.50 -8.80 -10.11
C SER A 34 -11.59 -8.20 -11.18
N PRO A 35 -10.29 -8.01 -10.91
CA PRO A 35 -9.35 -7.51 -11.91
C PRO A 35 -9.20 -8.45 -13.13
N ALA A 36 -9.82 -9.63 -13.12
CA ALA A 36 -9.89 -10.53 -14.25
C ALA A 36 -10.79 -10.04 -15.40
N ASN A 37 -11.69 -9.06 -15.15
CA ASN A 37 -12.68 -8.60 -16.14
C ASN A 37 -12.37 -7.21 -16.73
N ILE A 38 -11.19 -6.64 -16.47
CA ILE A 38 -10.77 -5.45 -17.20
C ILE A 38 -10.42 -5.91 -18.62
N PRO A 39 -11.07 -5.38 -19.68
CA PRO A 39 -10.74 -5.76 -21.04
C PRO A 39 -9.25 -5.54 -21.29
N GLU A 40 -8.59 -6.54 -21.84
CA GLU A 40 -7.14 -6.57 -22.04
C GLU A 40 -6.63 -5.36 -22.84
N PHE A 41 -7.45 -4.80 -23.74
CA PHE A 41 -7.20 -3.53 -24.44
C PHE A 41 -7.12 -2.28 -23.52
N VAL A 42 -7.87 -2.25 -22.42
CA VAL A 42 -7.86 -1.14 -21.44
C VAL A 42 -6.58 -1.15 -20.60
N LEU A 43 -5.99 -2.33 -20.34
CA LEU A 43 -4.62 -2.44 -19.81
C LEU A 43 -3.57 -2.15 -20.91
N ASN A 44 -3.71 -2.75 -22.09
CA ASN A 44 -2.68 -2.77 -23.12
C ASN A 44 -2.47 -1.42 -23.85
N SER A 45 -3.45 -0.52 -23.87
CA SER A 45 -3.35 0.75 -24.62
C SER A 45 -2.56 1.87 -23.92
N VAL A 46 -2.05 1.63 -22.70
CA VAL A 46 -1.35 2.64 -21.88
C VAL A 46 0.09 2.24 -21.56
N GLU A 47 0.52 1.01 -21.88
CA GLU A 47 1.69 0.38 -21.26
C GLU A 47 2.98 0.46 -22.10
N ALA A 48 2.89 0.66 -23.42
CA ALA A 48 4.03 0.94 -24.32
C ALA A 48 4.62 2.36 -24.16
N SER A 49 4.40 2.99 -23.00
CA SER A 49 4.49 4.44 -22.78
C SER A 49 5.79 4.90 -22.13
N HIS A 50 6.62 3.99 -21.62
CA HIS A 50 7.95 4.33 -21.13
C HIS A 50 8.98 3.94 -22.18
N VAL A 51 9.44 4.94 -22.93
CA VAL A 51 10.39 4.76 -24.03
C VAL A 51 11.59 5.64 -23.77
N ASP A 52 12.76 5.01 -23.60
CA ASP A 52 14.01 5.74 -23.39
C ASP A 52 14.27 6.72 -24.53
N GLY A 53 14.68 7.95 -24.20
CA GLY A 53 14.93 9.03 -25.16
C GLY A 53 13.70 9.82 -25.61
N ARG A 54 12.47 9.30 -25.47
CA ARG A 54 11.24 10.08 -25.69
C ARG A 54 10.93 10.83 -24.40
N VAL A 55 10.93 12.16 -24.41
CA VAL A 55 10.82 12.98 -23.19
C VAL A 55 9.65 13.93 -23.28
N PHE A 56 8.68 13.78 -22.39
CA PHE A 56 7.64 14.76 -22.19
C PHE A 56 8.17 15.92 -21.34
N THR A 57 7.99 17.15 -21.81
CA THR A 57 8.32 18.38 -21.08
C THR A 57 7.03 19.06 -20.61
N ILE A 58 6.89 19.22 -19.30
CA ILE A 58 5.72 19.77 -18.63
C ILE A 58 6.05 21.18 -18.14
N LYS A 59 5.24 22.16 -18.52
CA LYS A 59 5.43 23.57 -18.17
C LYS A 59 4.15 24.19 -17.60
N ASP A 60 4.29 25.26 -16.83
CA ASP A 60 3.15 26.07 -16.40
C ASP A 60 2.72 27.08 -17.48
N SER A 61 1.70 27.89 -17.17
CA SER A 61 1.20 28.97 -18.02
C SER A 61 2.22 30.06 -18.33
N GLU A 62 3.23 30.21 -17.48
CA GLU A 62 4.33 31.19 -17.62
C GLU A 62 5.53 30.59 -18.38
N ASN A 63 5.39 29.37 -18.91
CA ASN A 63 6.42 28.62 -19.63
C ASN A 63 7.63 28.21 -18.75
N ASN A 64 7.47 28.24 -17.42
CA ASN A 64 8.46 27.68 -16.50
C ASN A 64 8.41 26.15 -16.55
N LEU A 65 9.57 25.51 -16.44
CA LEU A 65 9.67 24.05 -16.41
C LEU A 65 9.17 23.51 -15.06
N ILE A 66 8.14 22.65 -15.09
CA ILE A 66 7.68 21.91 -13.92
C ILE A 66 8.41 20.58 -13.83
N SER A 67 8.35 19.77 -14.90
CA SER A 67 8.96 18.45 -14.91
C SER A 67 9.22 17.92 -16.33
N LYS A 68 10.10 16.92 -16.43
CA LYS A 68 10.42 16.11 -17.61
C LYS A 68 10.35 14.64 -17.25
N MET A 69 9.91 13.78 -18.15
CA MET A 69 9.84 12.32 -17.92
C MET A 69 9.78 11.55 -19.24
N SER A 70 10.27 10.32 -19.25
CA SER A 70 10.16 9.43 -20.42
C SER A 70 8.97 8.49 -20.40
N ARG A 71 8.04 8.76 -19.49
CA ARG A 71 6.71 8.17 -19.44
C ARG A 71 5.71 9.06 -20.18
N LEU A 72 4.71 8.45 -20.81
CA LEU A 72 3.56 9.18 -21.37
C LEU A 72 2.91 10.09 -20.34
N VAL A 73 2.65 11.33 -20.74
CA VAL A 73 1.89 12.31 -19.97
C VAL A 73 0.51 12.45 -20.58
N SER A 74 -0.53 12.39 -19.75
CA SER A 74 -1.93 12.49 -20.14
C SER A 74 -2.63 13.66 -19.45
N ILE A 75 -3.68 14.19 -20.07
CA ILE A 75 -4.56 15.17 -19.43
C ILE A 75 -5.16 14.56 -18.16
N GLY A 76 -5.15 15.33 -17.07
CA GLY A 76 -5.60 14.92 -15.75
C GLY A 76 -4.53 14.23 -14.88
N ASP A 77 -3.33 13.98 -15.41
CA ASP A 77 -2.19 13.59 -14.58
C ASP A 77 -1.80 14.74 -13.63
N GLU A 78 -1.18 14.43 -12.50
CA GLU A 78 -0.87 15.41 -11.45
C GLU A 78 0.58 15.26 -10.96
N ILE A 79 1.21 16.38 -10.57
CA ILE A 79 2.54 16.42 -9.97
C ILE A 79 2.43 17.09 -8.60
N ILE A 80 3.03 16.47 -7.59
CA ILE A 80 3.29 17.10 -6.29
C ILE A 80 4.80 17.27 -6.16
N THR A 81 5.27 18.51 -6.12
CA THR A 81 6.71 18.81 -5.99
C THR A 81 7.21 18.57 -4.56
N ALA A 82 8.54 18.53 -4.37
CA ALA A 82 9.15 18.42 -3.05
C ALA A 82 8.77 19.56 -2.09
N GLU A 83 8.39 20.73 -2.62
CA GLU A 83 7.90 21.88 -1.85
C GLU A 83 6.39 21.76 -1.53
N GLY A 84 5.68 20.80 -2.12
CA GLY A 84 4.25 20.59 -1.92
C GLY A 84 3.35 21.33 -2.92
N LYS A 85 3.90 21.91 -3.98
CA LYS A 85 3.10 22.52 -5.06
C LYS A 85 2.39 21.42 -5.86
N VAL A 86 1.10 21.60 -6.12
CA VAL A 86 0.29 20.70 -6.94
C VAL A 86 0.10 21.29 -8.32
N TYR A 87 0.42 20.51 -9.36
CA TYR A 87 0.17 20.87 -10.76
C TYR A 87 -0.66 19.79 -11.43
N ARG A 88 -1.64 20.17 -12.25
CA ARG A 88 -2.46 19.22 -13.02
C ARG A 88 -2.31 19.47 -14.51
N ILE A 89 -2.05 18.41 -15.26
CA ILE A 89 -1.92 18.48 -16.71
C ILE A 89 -3.27 18.81 -17.33
N THR A 90 -3.34 19.93 -18.06
CA THR A 90 -4.55 20.40 -18.73
C THR A 90 -4.47 20.25 -20.24
N LYS A 91 -3.25 20.21 -20.81
CA LYS A 91 -3.04 20.06 -22.25
C LYS A 91 -1.80 19.23 -22.55
N VAL A 92 -1.89 18.39 -23.58
CA VAL A 92 -0.75 17.63 -24.13
C VAL A 92 -0.73 17.80 -25.64
N LYS A 93 0.41 18.21 -26.21
CA LYS A 93 0.66 18.33 -27.64
C LYS A 93 2.01 17.73 -27.97
N GLY A 94 2.01 16.52 -28.56
CA GLY A 94 3.24 15.77 -28.79
C GLY A 94 3.97 15.48 -27.48
N GLN A 95 5.25 15.85 -27.40
CA GLN A 95 6.10 15.70 -26.21
C GLN A 95 6.11 16.96 -25.31
N SER A 96 5.16 17.88 -25.48
CA SER A 96 5.00 19.04 -24.62
C SER A 96 3.64 19.00 -23.92
N ALA A 97 3.62 19.31 -22.63
CA ALA A 97 2.41 19.40 -21.84
C ALA A 97 2.38 20.72 -21.05
N ALA A 98 1.18 21.25 -20.87
CA ALA A 98 0.92 22.37 -19.98
C ALA A 98 0.16 21.87 -18.75
N ALA A 99 0.50 22.43 -17.59
CA ALA A 99 -0.13 22.11 -16.32
C ALA A 99 -0.47 23.37 -15.55
N ASP A 100 -1.65 23.35 -14.92
CA ASP A 100 -2.14 24.46 -14.12
C ASP A 100 -1.74 24.25 -12.66
N TYR A 101 -1.40 25.32 -11.96
CA TYR A 101 -1.12 25.28 -10.52
C TYR A 101 -2.42 25.17 -9.72
N HIS A 102 -2.50 24.19 -8.82
CA HIS A 102 -3.67 23.87 -8.00
C HIS A 102 -3.47 24.15 -6.50
N GLY A 103 -2.47 24.96 -6.15
CA GLY A 103 -2.17 25.30 -4.76
C GLY A 103 -1.19 24.34 -4.09
N MET A 104 -1.14 24.40 -2.76
CA MET A 104 -0.28 23.55 -1.93
C MET A 104 -1.04 22.34 -1.39
N ASP A 105 -0.40 21.18 -1.39
CA ASP A 105 -0.98 19.96 -0.85
C ASP A 105 -0.94 19.96 0.69
N LYS A 106 -2.08 20.26 1.32
CA LYS A 106 -2.19 20.40 2.78
C LYS A 106 -1.78 19.15 3.55
N SER A 107 -2.07 17.94 3.04
CA SER A 107 -1.71 16.70 3.76
C SER A 107 -0.22 16.42 3.67
N PHE A 108 0.41 16.73 2.53
CA PHE A 108 1.86 16.67 2.41
C PHE A 108 2.57 17.68 3.33
N LEU A 109 2.09 18.94 3.38
CA LEU A 109 2.63 19.94 4.31
C LEU A 109 2.50 19.49 5.77
N ALA A 110 1.38 18.87 6.14
CA ALA A 110 1.20 18.31 7.48
C ALA A 110 2.20 17.18 7.78
N TYR A 111 2.53 16.32 6.80
CA TYR A 111 3.60 15.33 6.98
C TYR A 111 4.98 15.98 7.12
N GLN A 112 5.27 17.02 6.35
CA GLN A 112 6.54 17.75 6.48
C GLN A 112 6.69 18.35 7.88
N ASP A 113 5.62 18.94 8.43
CA ASP A 113 5.59 19.44 9.79
C ASP A 113 5.77 18.31 10.83
N TYR A 114 5.01 17.21 10.67
CA TYR A 114 5.10 16.03 11.53
C TYR A 114 6.53 15.46 11.61
N PHE A 115 7.21 15.30 10.48
CA PHE A 115 8.60 14.80 10.47
C PHE A 115 9.61 15.88 10.89
N SER A 116 9.24 17.17 10.85
CA SER A 116 10.13 18.27 11.26
C SER A 116 10.13 18.54 12.76
N THR A 117 9.00 18.34 13.44
CA THR A 117 8.84 18.61 14.88
C THR A 117 9.43 17.54 15.79
N GLY A 118 9.99 16.45 15.22
CA GLY A 118 10.78 15.46 15.96
C GLY A 118 9.99 14.56 16.90
N THR A 119 8.67 14.74 17.00
CA THR A 119 7.78 13.82 17.71
C THR A 119 7.36 12.70 16.77
N VAL A 120 8.31 11.90 16.30
CA VAL A 120 7.96 10.53 15.89
C VAL A 120 7.81 9.79 17.21
N PRO A 121 6.59 9.42 17.65
CA PRO A 121 6.47 8.51 18.77
C PRO A 121 7.10 7.23 18.24
N VAL A 122 8.33 6.95 18.64
CA VAL A 122 8.82 5.58 18.66
C VAL A 122 7.91 4.92 19.67
N ALA A 123 6.76 4.43 19.19
CA ALA A 123 6.04 3.43 19.94
C ALA A 123 7.12 2.42 20.31
N LYS A 124 7.31 2.19 21.61
CA LYS A 124 8.04 1.02 22.09
C LYS A 124 7.26 -0.20 21.62
N GLN A 125 7.26 -0.48 20.32
CA GLN A 125 7.06 -1.81 19.83
C GLN A 125 8.33 -2.51 20.26
N GLN A 126 8.26 -3.15 21.43
CA GLN A 126 9.06 -4.33 21.63
C GLN A 126 8.95 -5.14 20.33
N PRO A 127 10.06 -5.62 19.76
CA PRO A 127 9.99 -6.50 18.62
C PRO A 127 9.27 -7.77 19.07
N SER A 128 7.94 -7.80 18.96
CA SER A 128 7.20 -9.02 19.03
C SER A 128 7.67 -9.80 17.82
N THR A 129 8.43 -10.85 18.06
CA THR A 129 9.04 -11.74 17.06
C THR A 129 8.01 -12.40 16.11
N LYS A 130 6.72 -12.10 16.28
CA LYS A 130 5.57 -12.58 15.51
C LYS A 130 4.95 -11.55 14.56
N ASP A 131 5.41 -10.30 14.53
CA ASP A 131 4.76 -9.27 13.71
C ASP A 131 5.43 -9.14 12.34
N ASN A 132 4.76 -9.64 11.30
CA ASN A 132 5.20 -9.54 9.90
C ASN A 132 5.13 -8.10 9.36
N ARG A 133 4.65 -7.13 10.15
CA ARG A 133 4.55 -5.70 9.80
C ARG A 133 5.87 -4.96 9.58
N ASN A 134 7.02 -5.65 9.69
CA ASN A 134 8.36 -5.07 9.47
C ASN A 134 9.04 -5.52 8.17
N LYS A 135 8.26 -6.03 7.21
CA LYS A 135 8.77 -6.58 5.95
C LYS A 135 8.52 -5.62 4.78
N ILE A 136 9.53 -5.38 3.95
CA ILE A 136 9.40 -4.69 2.66
C ILE A 136 9.58 -5.72 1.54
N ALA A 137 8.71 -5.67 0.54
CA ALA A 137 8.84 -6.47 -0.67
C ALA A 137 9.32 -5.60 -1.84
N ILE A 138 10.32 -6.07 -2.58
CA ILE A 138 10.93 -5.37 -3.72
C ILE A 138 10.83 -6.27 -4.95
N TYR A 139 10.43 -5.71 -6.08
CA TYR A 139 10.42 -6.38 -7.38
C TYR A 139 10.68 -5.36 -8.51
N HIS A 140 10.79 -5.87 -9.75
CA HIS A 140 11.15 -5.06 -10.93
C HIS A 140 10.27 -5.43 -12.12
N THR A 141 9.34 -4.57 -12.52
CA THR A 141 8.52 -4.83 -13.71
C THR A 141 9.32 -4.78 -15.02
N HIS A 142 10.32 -3.90 -15.13
CA HIS A 142 11.17 -3.80 -16.31
C HIS A 142 12.58 -4.33 -15.99
N SER A 143 12.70 -5.66 -16.02
CA SER A 143 13.91 -6.40 -15.61
C SER A 143 15.14 -6.10 -16.46
N GLU A 144 14.97 -5.60 -17.68
CA GLU A 144 16.09 -5.25 -18.57
C GLU A 144 16.68 -3.86 -18.31
N GLU A 145 16.06 -3.02 -17.47
CA GLU A 145 16.50 -1.63 -17.28
C GLU A 145 17.95 -1.55 -16.78
N SER A 146 18.81 -0.86 -17.52
CA SER A 146 20.25 -0.70 -17.26
C SER A 146 20.71 0.76 -17.42
N TYR A 147 21.93 1.03 -16.94
CA TYR A 147 22.54 2.36 -16.94
C TYR A 147 23.71 2.41 -17.92
N VAL A 148 23.60 3.24 -18.96
CA VAL A 148 24.56 3.34 -20.07
C VAL A 148 26.01 3.54 -19.60
N PRO A 149 26.32 4.47 -18.67
CA PRO A 149 27.72 4.75 -18.32
C PRO A 149 28.47 3.58 -17.66
N THR A 150 27.77 2.62 -17.08
CA THR A 150 28.35 1.59 -16.20
C THR A 150 28.04 0.17 -16.65
N ASP A 151 26.82 -0.04 -17.16
CA ASP A 151 26.37 -1.32 -17.69
C ASP A 151 26.60 -1.42 -19.21
N GLY A 152 27.00 -0.31 -19.85
CA GLY A 152 27.33 -0.24 -21.28
C GLY A 152 26.11 -0.15 -22.22
N THR A 153 24.89 -0.32 -21.68
CA THR A 153 23.63 -0.26 -22.43
C THR A 153 22.50 0.27 -21.55
N GLN A 154 21.48 0.84 -22.16
CA GLN A 154 20.24 1.21 -21.46
C GLN A 154 19.37 -0.02 -21.17
N SER A 155 19.51 -1.11 -21.94
CA SER A 155 18.69 -2.31 -21.78
C SER A 155 19.57 -3.55 -21.90
N GLN A 156 19.53 -4.41 -20.88
CA GLN A 156 20.22 -5.70 -20.83
C GLN A 156 19.23 -6.81 -20.49
N PRO A 157 18.67 -7.50 -21.50
CA PRO A 157 17.75 -8.61 -21.29
C PRO A 157 18.31 -9.67 -20.35
N GLY A 158 17.50 -10.07 -19.40
CA GLY A 158 17.68 -11.05 -18.36
C GLY A 158 18.60 -10.64 -17.22
N ASN A 159 19.24 -9.47 -17.30
CA ASN A 159 20.31 -9.09 -16.37
C ASN A 159 20.45 -7.56 -16.24
N GLY A 160 19.33 -6.82 -16.23
CA GLY A 160 19.35 -5.37 -16.14
C GLY A 160 20.09 -4.87 -14.89
N GLY A 161 20.79 -3.75 -15.04
CA GLY A 161 21.47 -3.07 -13.92
C GLY A 161 20.53 -2.67 -12.79
N ILE A 162 19.22 -2.56 -13.08
CA ILE A 162 18.18 -2.29 -12.09
C ILE A 162 18.12 -3.33 -10.97
N PHE A 163 18.47 -4.59 -11.23
CA PHE A 163 18.54 -5.61 -10.18
C PHE A 163 19.62 -5.28 -9.14
N LYS A 164 20.76 -4.74 -9.57
CA LYS A 164 21.84 -4.33 -8.66
C LYS A 164 21.44 -3.10 -7.84
N VAL A 165 20.68 -2.17 -8.44
CA VAL A 165 20.04 -1.05 -7.70
C VAL A 165 19.05 -1.58 -6.67
N GLY A 166 18.22 -2.57 -7.03
CA GLY A 166 17.34 -3.29 -6.10
C GLY A 166 18.09 -3.98 -4.97
N ASN A 167 19.23 -4.62 -5.26
CA ASN A 167 20.09 -5.25 -4.27
C ASN A 167 20.65 -4.21 -3.28
N ALA A 168 21.20 -3.09 -3.76
CA ALA A 168 21.72 -2.03 -2.90
C ALA A 168 20.61 -1.46 -1.99
N PHE A 169 19.40 -1.29 -2.52
CA PHE A 169 18.24 -0.86 -1.74
C PHE A 169 17.87 -1.89 -0.66
N ALA A 170 17.79 -3.17 -1.01
CA ALA A 170 17.50 -4.26 -0.09
C ALA A 170 18.57 -4.37 1.01
N GLU A 171 19.84 -4.27 0.65
CA GLU A 171 20.97 -4.29 1.60
C GLU A 171 20.91 -3.12 2.57
N GLN A 172 20.61 -1.92 2.10
CA GLN A 172 20.50 -0.76 2.98
C GLN A 172 19.33 -0.92 3.95
N LEU A 173 18.16 -1.36 3.48
CA LEU A 173 17.02 -1.66 4.35
C LEU A 173 17.36 -2.72 5.42
N LYS A 174 18.08 -3.78 5.04
CA LYS A 174 18.57 -4.79 6.00
C LYS A 174 19.50 -4.19 7.05
N LYS A 175 20.39 -3.24 6.68
CA LYS A 175 21.27 -2.52 7.63
C LYS A 175 20.47 -1.72 8.66
N GLU A 176 19.31 -1.19 8.27
CA GLU A 176 18.37 -0.51 9.16
C GLU A 176 17.52 -1.46 10.03
N GLY A 177 17.68 -2.78 9.88
CA GLY A 177 16.92 -3.79 10.65
C GLY A 177 15.54 -4.13 10.07
N VAL A 178 15.27 -3.74 8.83
CA VAL A 178 14.05 -4.08 8.11
C VAL A 178 14.18 -5.47 7.49
N LYS A 179 13.13 -6.29 7.59
CA LYS A 179 13.07 -7.57 6.85
C LYS A 179 12.79 -7.27 5.39
N VAL A 180 13.54 -7.85 4.47
CA VAL A 180 13.36 -7.58 3.04
C VAL A 180 13.15 -8.88 2.28
N VAL A 181 12.14 -8.91 1.43
CA VAL A 181 11.98 -9.95 0.39
C VAL A 181 12.17 -9.25 -0.95
N HIS A 182 13.29 -9.54 -1.61
CA HIS A 182 13.62 -9.01 -2.92
C HIS A 182 13.50 -10.15 -3.92
N ASP A 183 12.62 -9.99 -4.91
CA ASP A 183 12.39 -10.98 -5.96
C ASP A 183 12.99 -10.47 -7.29
N ASP A 184 13.88 -11.27 -7.84
CA ASP A 184 14.64 -11.01 -9.07
C ASP A 184 14.07 -11.77 -10.29
N SER A 185 12.81 -12.22 -10.20
CA SER A 185 12.10 -12.80 -11.34
C SER A 185 12.10 -11.84 -12.53
N LYS A 186 12.31 -12.40 -13.71
CA LYS A 186 12.40 -11.66 -14.98
C LYS A 186 11.02 -11.48 -15.59
N HIS A 187 10.68 -10.27 -16.01
CA HIS A 187 9.36 -9.92 -16.56
C HIS A 187 9.42 -9.47 -18.04
N GLU A 188 10.39 -10.00 -18.75
CA GLU A 188 10.70 -9.65 -20.14
C GLU A 188 9.77 -10.30 -21.16
N PRO A 189 9.70 -9.76 -22.39
CA PRO A 189 10.35 -8.51 -22.86
C PRO A 189 9.68 -7.24 -22.29
N ARG A 190 10.28 -6.06 -22.41
CA ARG A 190 9.58 -4.79 -22.13
C ARG A 190 8.57 -4.51 -23.22
N ASP A 191 7.33 -4.92 -22.97
CA ASP A 191 6.19 -4.77 -23.86
C ASP A 191 4.96 -4.33 -23.05
N SER A 192 3.80 -4.29 -23.69
CA SER A 192 2.54 -3.94 -23.02
C SER A 192 2.05 -4.99 -22.03
N ASN A 193 2.76 -6.10 -21.84
CA ASN A 193 2.39 -7.21 -20.99
C ASN A 193 3.38 -7.38 -19.81
N SER A 194 4.36 -6.48 -19.66
CA SER A 194 5.33 -6.50 -18.57
C SER A 194 4.66 -6.43 -17.20
N TYR A 195 3.66 -5.56 -17.02
CA TYR A 195 2.95 -5.45 -15.74
C TYR A 195 2.10 -6.69 -15.44
N ASN A 196 1.52 -7.34 -16.45
CA ASN A 196 0.81 -8.61 -16.26
C ASN A 196 1.76 -9.73 -15.81
N ARG A 197 2.98 -9.77 -16.35
CA ARG A 197 4.01 -10.73 -15.90
C ARG A 197 4.46 -10.41 -14.48
N SER A 198 4.80 -9.17 -14.19
CA SER A 198 5.25 -8.74 -12.86
C SER A 198 4.14 -8.82 -11.80
N ARG A 199 2.87 -8.73 -12.19
CA ARG A 199 1.73 -8.91 -11.29
C ARG A 199 1.72 -10.27 -10.61
N ARG A 200 2.15 -11.33 -11.29
CA ARG A 200 2.25 -12.67 -10.69
C ARG A 200 3.27 -12.69 -9.55
N THR A 201 4.43 -12.07 -9.76
CA THR A 201 5.49 -11.89 -8.76
C THR A 201 5.02 -11.01 -7.61
N ALA A 202 4.43 -9.85 -7.91
CA ALA A 202 3.86 -8.94 -6.92
C ALA A 202 2.80 -9.63 -6.05
N THR A 203 1.91 -10.42 -6.65
CA THR A 203 0.87 -11.19 -5.93
C THR A 203 1.49 -12.29 -5.05
N LYS A 204 2.54 -12.97 -5.52
CA LYS A 204 3.30 -13.93 -4.70
C LYS A 204 3.94 -13.23 -3.50
N LEU A 205 4.56 -12.08 -3.72
CA LEU A 205 5.17 -11.27 -2.66
C LEU A 205 4.15 -10.79 -1.62
N LEU A 206 2.90 -10.52 -1.99
CA LEU A 206 1.88 -10.17 -1.00
C LEU A 206 1.58 -11.28 0.02
N LYS A 207 1.81 -12.55 -0.33
CA LYS A 207 1.65 -13.67 0.61
C LYS A 207 2.65 -13.60 1.78
N GLU A 208 3.74 -12.86 1.58
CA GLU A 208 4.73 -12.58 2.63
C GLU A 208 4.25 -11.54 3.65
N ASN A 209 3.06 -10.95 3.44
CA ASN A 209 2.46 -9.88 4.22
C ASN A 209 3.40 -8.67 4.43
N PRO A 210 3.97 -8.09 3.35
CA PRO A 210 4.84 -6.93 3.47
C PRO A 210 4.06 -5.68 3.88
N ALA A 211 4.69 -4.82 4.66
CA ALA A 211 4.17 -3.49 5.00
C ALA A 211 4.09 -2.56 3.78
N THR A 212 4.98 -2.77 2.79
CA THR A 212 5.00 -2.02 1.53
C THR A 212 5.57 -2.89 0.41
N LEU A 213 5.03 -2.70 -0.79
CA LEU A 213 5.46 -3.37 -2.02
C LEU A 213 6.03 -2.31 -2.97
N ILE A 214 7.29 -2.46 -3.37
CA ILE A 214 8.01 -1.44 -4.12
C ILE A 214 8.47 -2.01 -5.46
N ASP A 215 8.04 -1.35 -6.54
CA ASP A 215 8.51 -1.60 -7.90
C ASP A 215 9.65 -0.62 -8.23
N VAL A 216 10.84 -1.15 -8.50
CA VAL A 216 12.06 -0.34 -8.67
C VAL A 216 12.40 -0.23 -10.15
N HIS A 217 12.43 1.00 -10.64
CA HIS A 217 12.67 1.38 -12.03
C HIS A 217 13.74 2.47 -12.16
N ARG A 218 14.05 2.83 -13.40
CA ARG A 218 14.79 4.05 -13.78
C ARG A 218 14.13 4.78 -14.96
N ASP A 219 14.16 6.11 -14.92
CA ASP A 219 13.58 6.93 -15.98
C ASP A 219 14.40 6.83 -17.29
N GLY A 220 13.82 7.27 -18.40
CA GLY A 220 14.41 7.21 -19.75
C GLY A 220 14.93 8.53 -20.31
N ILE A 221 15.06 9.57 -19.48
CA ILE A 221 15.50 10.91 -19.91
C ILE A 221 16.99 10.88 -20.30
N PRO A 222 17.39 11.36 -21.49
CA PRO A 222 18.79 11.33 -21.93
C PRO A 222 19.68 12.32 -21.16
N ASP A 223 19.13 13.42 -20.65
CA ASP A 223 19.87 14.37 -19.82
C ASP A 223 20.02 13.85 -18.37
N ALA A 224 21.21 13.32 -18.08
CA ALA A 224 21.59 12.83 -16.75
C ALA A 224 21.47 13.90 -15.65
N ASN A 225 21.63 15.20 -15.98
CA ASN A 225 21.58 16.27 -14.98
C ASN A 225 20.20 16.41 -14.34
N TYR A 226 19.14 15.96 -15.02
CA TYR A 226 17.77 16.05 -14.53
C TYR A 226 17.54 15.26 -13.22
N TYR A 227 18.35 14.23 -12.99
CA TYR A 227 18.33 13.42 -11.77
C TYR A 227 19.61 13.54 -10.92
N ARG A 228 20.68 14.18 -11.40
CA ARG A 228 21.91 14.33 -10.60
C ARG A 228 21.64 15.18 -9.37
N LYS A 229 22.12 14.71 -8.21
CA LYS A 229 22.04 15.43 -6.94
C LYS A 229 23.37 15.30 -6.20
N ASN A 230 23.65 16.29 -5.36
CA ASN A 230 24.70 16.23 -4.35
C ASN A 230 24.04 16.39 -2.99
N ILE A 231 24.19 15.40 -2.11
CA ILE A 231 23.69 15.43 -0.74
C ILE A 231 24.85 15.04 0.16
N ASN A 232 25.17 15.87 1.16
CA ASN A 232 26.27 15.65 2.10
C ASN A 232 27.64 15.41 1.43
N GLY A 233 27.90 16.04 0.28
CA GLY A 233 29.16 15.88 -0.47
C GLY A 233 29.19 14.65 -1.39
N GLU A 234 28.18 13.80 -1.36
CA GLU A 234 28.08 12.62 -2.22
C GLU A 234 27.29 12.91 -3.50
N LYS A 235 27.92 12.65 -4.65
CA LYS A 235 27.25 12.66 -5.96
C LYS A 235 26.41 11.38 -6.10
N LEU A 236 25.11 11.56 -6.31
CA LEU A 236 24.11 10.50 -6.41
C LEU A 236 22.95 10.92 -7.34
N THR A 237 21.93 10.06 -7.49
CA THR A 237 20.69 10.44 -8.17
C THR A 237 19.56 10.76 -7.19
N SER A 238 18.76 11.77 -7.50
CA SER A 238 17.42 11.90 -6.92
C SER A 238 16.49 10.79 -7.43
N LEU A 239 15.29 10.71 -6.86
CA LEU A 239 14.26 9.74 -7.22
C LEU A 239 12.93 10.45 -7.48
N ARG A 240 12.07 9.83 -8.27
CA ARG A 240 10.65 10.18 -8.40
C ARG A 240 9.78 9.04 -7.88
N LEU A 241 8.69 9.38 -7.21
CA LEU A 241 7.62 8.43 -6.89
C LEU A 241 6.54 8.48 -7.97
N VAL A 242 6.01 7.34 -8.37
CA VAL A 242 4.90 7.27 -9.34
C VAL A 242 3.70 6.58 -8.71
N VAL A 243 2.52 7.19 -8.89
CA VAL A 243 1.23 6.65 -8.44
C VAL A 243 0.29 6.55 -9.64
N GLY A 244 -0.32 5.39 -9.86
CA GLY A 244 -1.26 5.15 -10.94
C GLY A 244 -2.65 5.66 -10.61
N ARG A 245 -3.19 6.63 -11.37
CA ARG A 245 -4.52 7.21 -11.10
C ARG A 245 -5.70 6.32 -11.48
N GLN A 246 -5.46 5.22 -12.19
CA GLN A 246 -6.50 4.23 -12.52
C GLN A 246 -6.55 3.10 -11.49
N ASN A 247 -5.73 3.15 -10.44
CA ASN A 247 -5.76 2.16 -9.38
C ASN A 247 -6.87 2.53 -8.37
N PRO A 248 -7.74 1.60 -7.96
CA PRO A 248 -8.86 1.86 -7.04
C PRO A 248 -8.42 2.28 -5.63
N LYS A 249 -7.15 2.04 -5.26
CA LYS A 249 -6.52 2.43 -3.99
C LYS A 249 -5.72 3.73 -4.12
N MET A 250 -5.84 4.46 -5.24
CA MET A 250 -5.01 5.63 -5.59
C MET A 250 -4.90 6.62 -4.44
N GLN A 251 -5.98 6.92 -3.74
CA GLN A 251 -5.95 7.90 -2.66
C GLN A 251 -5.04 7.43 -1.50
N ALA A 252 -5.07 6.15 -1.15
CA ALA A 252 -4.21 5.58 -0.12
C ALA A 252 -2.74 5.49 -0.60
N ASN A 253 -2.50 5.05 -1.84
CA ASN A 253 -1.14 5.03 -2.40
C ASN A 253 -0.53 6.43 -2.51
N LYS A 254 -1.33 7.41 -2.92
CA LYS A 254 -0.93 8.83 -3.00
C LYS A 254 -0.58 9.37 -1.62
N ASP A 255 -1.41 9.11 -0.62
CA ASP A 255 -1.15 9.52 0.76
C ASP A 255 0.11 8.86 1.33
N TYR A 256 0.28 7.56 1.08
CA TYR A 256 1.50 6.84 1.45
C TYR A 256 2.75 7.42 0.78
N ALA A 257 2.69 7.73 -0.52
CA ALA A 257 3.78 8.37 -1.25
C ALA A 257 4.13 9.76 -0.68
N LYS A 258 3.13 10.56 -0.26
CA LYS A 258 3.36 11.84 0.43
C LYS A 258 4.08 11.66 1.76
N LYS A 259 3.64 10.70 2.58
CA LYS A 259 4.29 10.36 3.85
C LYS A 259 5.75 9.95 3.63
N VAL A 260 6.01 9.09 2.64
CA VAL A 260 7.36 8.66 2.26
C VAL A 260 8.20 9.86 1.82
N MET A 261 7.72 10.67 0.87
CA MET A 261 8.45 11.83 0.37
C MET A 261 8.80 12.81 1.49
N ALA A 262 7.87 13.08 2.42
CA ALA A 262 8.11 13.96 3.55
C ALA A 262 9.18 13.42 4.50
N ALA A 263 9.13 12.14 4.87
CA ALA A 263 10.12 11.50 5.73
C ALA A 263 11.51 11.48 5.09
N VAL A 264 11.60 11.07 3.82
CA VAL A 264 12.87 11.00 3.10
C VAL A 264 13.48 12.39 2.93
N ASN A 265 12.69 13.38 2.49
CA ASN A 265 13.21 14.73 2.29
C ASN A 265 13.51 15.48 3.59
N LYS A 266 12.96 15.05 4.74
CA LYS A 266 13.38 15.56 6.04
C LYS A 266 14.84 15.18 6.34
N LYS A 267 15.23 13.94 6.05
CA LYS A 267 16.60 13.43 6.27
C LYS A 267 17.56 13.83 5.14
N TYR A 268 17.06 13.85 3.90
CA TYR A 268 17.82 14.12 2.68
C TYR A 268 17.06 15.09 1.77
N PRO A 269 17.14 16.41 2.02
CA PRO A 269 16.37 17.41 1.29
C PRO A 269 16.47 17.31 -0.24
N GLY A 270 15.32 17.12 -0.89
CA GLY A 270 15.20 17.03 -2.33
C GLY A 270 15.75 15.73 -2.94
N LEU A 271 15.94 14.68 -2.15
CA LEU A 271 16.27 13.34 -2.67
C LEU A 271 15.08 12.78 -3.47
N VAL A 272 13.86 12.89 -2.94
CA VAL A 272 12.63 12.63 -3.70
C VAL A 272 12.17 13.94 -4.30
N LYS A 273 12.27 14.09 -5.62
CA LYS A 273 12.03 15.38 -6.29
C LYS A 273 10.55 15.70 -6.47
N GLU A 274 9.72 14.69 -6.68
CA GLU A 274 8.27 14.83 -6.87
C GLU A 274 7.54 13.48 -6.75
N ILE A 275 6.22 13.57 -6.63
CA ILE A 275 5.28 12.46 -6.86
C ILE A 275 4.57 12.75 -8.17
N PHE A 276 4.63 11.81 -9.11
CA PHE A 276 3.88 11.87 -10.37
C PHE A 276 2.68 10.92 -10.33
N ILE A 277 1.48 11.49 -10.37
CA ILE A 277 0.21 10.76 -10.39
C ILE A 277 -0.18 10.58 -11.87
N ALA A 278 0.19 9.44 -12.43
CA ALA A 278 0.17 9.16 -13.87
C ALA A 278 -1.04 8.31 -14.27
N LYS A 279 -1.47 8.42 -15.54
CA LYS A 279 -2.42 7.47 -16.14
C LYS A 279 -1.84 6.05 -16.16
N GLY A 280 -2.42 5.16 -15.35
CA GLY A 280 -2.05 3.76 -15.25
C GLY A 280 -2.43 3.16 -13.90
N ASN A 281 -2.15 1.87 -13.71
CA ASN A 281 -2.32 1.17 -12.43
C ASN A 281 -0.95 0.81 -11.81
N TYR A 282 -0.06 0.19 -12.59
CA TYR A 282 1.29 -0.20 -12.15
C TYR A 282 1.30 -1.22 -10.98
N ASN A 283 0.35 -2.16 -10.99
CA ASN A 283 0.11 -3.12 -9.90
C ASN A 283 -0.21 -2.50 -8.53
N GLN A 284 -0.55 -1.21 -8.50
CA GLN A 284 -0.77 -0.52 -7.23
C GLN A 284 -2.14 -0.79 -6.61
N ASP A 285 -3.06 -1.37 -7.38
CA ASP A 285 -4.33 -1.89 -6.87
C ASP A 285 -4.16 -3.05 -5.88
N LEU A 286 -3.00 -3.71 -5.88
CA LEU A 286 -2.72 -4.88 -5.04
C LEU A 286 -2.71 -4.53 -3.55
N THR A 287 -2.15 -3.38 -3.15
CA THR A 287 -2.04 -2.97 -1.74
C THR A 287 -2.01 -1.44 -1.60
N PRO A 288 -2.63 -0.85 -0.56
CA PRO A 288 -2.67 0.62 -0.37
C PRO A 288 -1.29 1.26 -0.10
N THR A 289 -0.27 0.44 0.18
CA THR A 289 1.11 0.86 0.43
C THR A 289 2.06 0.39 -0.66
N SER A 290 1.56 0.19 -1.89
CA SER A 290 2.39 -0.06 -3.05
C SER A 290 2.87 1.25 -3.67
N MET A 291 4.08 1.23 -4.21
CA MET A 291 4.74 2.41 -4.74
C MET A 291 5.69 2.01 -5.86
N LEU A 292 5.74 2.81 -6.91
CA LEU A 292 6.77 2.71 -7.94
C LEU A 292 7.80 3.82 -7.70
N ILE A 293 9.08 3.47 -7.78
CA ILE A 293 10.17 4.44 -7.69
C ILE A 293 10.99 4.46 -8.98
N GLU A 294 11.27 5.64 -9.51
CA GLU A 294 12.19 5.87 -10.61
C GLU A 294 13.51 6.38 -10.02
N VAL A 295 14.56 5.55 -10.04
CA VAL A 295 15.86 5.84 -9.45
C VAL A 295 16.80 6.40 -10.51
N GLY A 296 16.85 7.73 -10.60
CA GLY A 296 17.64 8.37 -11.65
C GLY A 296 17.10 8.10 -13.06
N THR A 297 18.00 8.18 -14.04
CA THR A 297 17.73 7.84 -15.43
C THR A 297 18.87 7.03 -16.05
N HIS A 298 18.61 6.37 -17.19
CA HIS A 298 19.55 5.48 -17.88
C HIS A 298 20.92 6.10 -18.22
N THR A 299 21.04 7.43 -18.31
CA THR A 299 22.33 8.12 -18.54
C THR A 299 23.05 8.55 -17.26
N ASN A 300 22.49 8.27 -16.07
CA ASN A 300 23.24 8.29 -14.82
C ASN A 300 24.10 7.03 -14.69
N SER A 301 25.15 7.06 -13.87
CA SER A 301 25.86 5.83 -13.50
C SER A 301 25.01 5.00 -12.54
N ARG A 302 25.05 3.67 -12.67
CA ARG A 302 24.36 2.76 -11.75
C ARG A 302 24.80 2.97 -10.30
N GLU A 303 26.08 3.22 -10.03
CA GLU A 303 26.56 3.44 -8.65
C GLU A 303 26.00 4.73 -8.04
N ALA A 304 25.71 5.76 -8.86
CA ALA A 304 25.04 6.97 -8.37
C ALA A 304 23.57 6.69 -8.03
N ALA A 305 22.91 5.81 -8.79
CA ALA A 305 21.56 5.33 -8.51
C ALA A 305 21.51 4.48 -7.23
N GLU A 306 22.48 3.57 -7.05
CA GLU A 306 22.65 2.77 -5.84
C GLU A 306 22.82 3.63 -4.58
N LYS A 307 23.62 4.70 -4.65
CA LYS A 307 23.74 5.67 -3.54
C LYS A 307 22.42 6.39 -3.26
N GLY A 308 21.73 6.86 -4.31
CA GLY A 308 20.45 7.54 -4.17
C GLY A 308 19.38 6.66 -3.52
N VAL A 309 19.21 5.43 -4.01
CA VAL A 309 18.24 4.48 -3.44
C VAL A 309 18.63 3.98 -2.05
N SER A 310 19.93 3.92 -1.75
CA SER A 310 20.40 3.62 -0.39
C SER A 310 19.97 4.72 0.59
N LEU A 311 20.19 6.00 0.28
CA LEU A 311 19.70 7.08 1.14
C LEU A 311 18.18 7.02 1.32
N PHE A 312 17.44 6.75 0.24
CA PHE A 312 15.99 6.54 0.29
C PHE A 312 15.62 5.41 1.25
N GLY A 313 16.25 4.23 1.14
CA GLY A 313 16.02 3.09 2.03
C GLY A 313 16.39 3.35 3.48
N SER A 314 17.41 4.16 3.75
CA SER A 314 17.78 4.52 5.13
C SER A 314 16.76 5.40 5.86
N ALA A 315 15.79 5.98 5.14
CA ALA A 315 14.74 6.84 5.68
C ALA A 315 13.36 6.17 5.75
N LEU A 316 13.16 5.05 5.05
CA LEU A 316 11.90 4.29 5.10
C LEU A 316 11.53 3.69 6.47
N PRO A 317 12.47 3.27 7.34
CA PRO A 317 12.11 2.76 8.66
C PRO A 317 11.26 3.75 9.48
N ASP A 318 11.53 5.06 9.38
CA ASP A 318 10.76 6.12 10.04
C ASP A 318 9.29 6.18 9.56
N VAL A 319 9.06 5.88 8.28
CA VAL A 319 7.72 5.80 7.68
C VAL A 319 6.95 4.61 8.22
N LEU A 320 7.65 3.49 8.41
CA LEU A 320 7.10 2.22 8.88
C LEU A 320 6.96 2.14 10.40
N GLY A 321 7.51 3.11 11.15
CA GLY A 321 7.58 3.06 12.60
C GLY A 321 8.56 2.00 13.13
N ILE A 322 9.52 1.59 12.29
CA ILE A 322 10.55 0.61 12.58
C ILE A 322 11.82 1.40 12.85
N GLY A 323 12.31 1.45 14.07
CA GLY A 323 13.55 2.16 14.38
C GLY A 323 14.34 1.45 15.46
N LYS A 324 15.67 1.43 15.33
CA LYS A 324 16.56 1.06 16.45
C LYS A 324 16.32 2.07 17.57
N ALA A 325 16.15 1.56 18.80
CA ALA A 325 16.08 2.37 20.00
C ALA A 325 17.42 3.10 20.20
N GLY A 326 17.59 4.25 19.55
CA GLY A 326 18.59 5.23 19.92
C GLY A 326 18.20 5.78 21.29
N ALA A 327 19.09 5.67 22.27
CA ALA A 327 18.90 6.18 23.62
C ALA A 327 18.82 7.71 23.59
N ALA A 328 17.64 8.25 23.28
CA ALA A 328 17.29 9.60 23.65
C ALA A 328 17.08 9.60 25.17
N LYS A 329 18.00 10.24 25.91
CA LYS A 329 17.72 10.68 27.29
C LYS A 329 16.68 11.80 27.22
N GLY A 330 15.43 11.41 26.99
CA GLY A 330 14.26 12.25 27.22
C GLY A 330 13.75 11.95 28.61
N THR A 331 13.89 12.90 29.53
CA THR A 331 13.23 12.89 30.83
C THR A 331 11.74 13.07 30.62
N TYR A 332 11.00 11.97 30.43
CA TYR A 332 9.55 11.93 30.61
C TYR A 332 9.13 10.58 31.19
N GLY A 333 8.21 10.67 32.15
CA GLY A 333 7.86 9.63 33.10
C GLY A 333 7.25 8.36 32.50
N ASP A 334 7.35 7.33 33.32
CA ASP A 334 6.73 6.01 33.20
C ASP A 334 5.35 6.03 32.50
N PRO A 335 5.16 5.24 31.41
CA PRO A 335 3.85 5.04 30.78
C PRO A 335 2.83 4.29 31.65
N GLY A 336 3.18 3.93 32.89
CA GLY A 336 2.25 3.45 33.91
C GLY A 336 1.42 4.56 34.59
N ALA A 337 1.73 5.83 34.37
CA ALA A 337 0.95 6.93 34.95
C ALA A 337 -0.21 7.34 34.03
N GLY A 338 -1.43 7.00 34.43
CA GLY A 338 -2.66 7.21 33.68
C GLY A 338 -2.84 8.63 33.15
N THR A 339 -3.02 8.76 31.84
CA THR A 339 -3.59 9.95 31.20
C THR A 339 -5.08 9.71 30.92
N PRO A 340 -6.01 10.59 31.35
CA PRO A 340 -7.45 10.28 31.38
C PRO A 340 -8.16 10.26 30.01
N GLY A 341 -7.50 10.63 28.91
CA GLY A 341 -8.17 10.92 27.64
C GLY A 341 -8.63 9.70 26.83
N GLY A 342 -7.85 8.62 26.82
CA GLY A 342 -8.15 7.45 25.98
C GLY A 342 -9.32 6.61 26.49
N TRP A 343 -9.34 6.35 27.80
CA TRP A 343 -10.45 5.64 28.45
C TRP A 343 -11.70 6.51 28.58
N ALA A 344 -11.57 7.84 28.67
CA ALA A 344 -12.73 8.72 28.63
C ALA A 344 -13.44 8.68 27.28
N ALA A 345 -12.72 8.67 26.15
CA ALA A 345 -13.33 8.57 24.82
C ALA A 345 -14.04 7.23 24.60
N ILE A 346 -13.42 6.12 25.03
CA ILE A 346 -14.03 4.78 24.98
C ILE A 346 -15.23 4.71 25.93
N GLY A 347 -15.11 5.26 27.14
CA GLY A 347 -16.19 5.32 28.12
C GLY A 347 -17.38 6.15 27.64
N ILE A 348 -17.14 7.28 26.97
CA ILE A 348 -18.18 8.11 26.35
C ILE A 348 -18.87 7.34 25.22
N LEU A 349 -18.12 6.64 24.36
CA LEU A 349 -18.71 5.80 23.31
C LEU A 349 -19.58 4.69 23.88
N ILE A 350 -19.11 3.99 24.91
CA ILE A 350 -19.88 2.94 25.60
C ILE A 350 -21.12 3.55 26.27
N ALA A 351 -20.99 4.69 26.94
CA ALA A 351 -22.11 5.37 27.58
C ALA A 351 -23.17 5.81 26.57
N VAL A 352 -22.76 6.39 25.44
CA VAL A 352 -23.68 6.77 24.34
C VAL A 352 -24.39 5.54 23.77
N LEU A 353 -23.68 4.42 23.62
CA LEU A 353 -24.25 3.18 23.09
C LEU A 353 -25.25 2.54 24.07
N VAL A 354 -24.96 2.57 25.37
CA VAL A 354 -25.86 2.09 26.43
C VAL A 354 -27.08 2.99 26.58
N ILE A 355 -26.91 4.31 26.59
CA ILE A 355 -28.01 5.27 26.70
C ILE A 355 -28.89 5.21 25.46
N GLY A 356 -28.29 5.17 24.27
CA GLY A 356 -29.01 5.03 23.00
C GLY A 356 -29.77 3.71 22.90
N GLY A 357 -29.14 2.60 23.27
CA GLY A 357 -29.77 1.27 23.33
C GLY A 357 -30.91 1.20 24.35
N GLY A 358 -30.72 1.78 25.53
CA GLY A 358 -31.74 1.87 26.57
C GLY A 358 -32.94 2.72 26.17
N ALA A 359 -32.71 3.89 25.59
CA ALA A 359 -33.76 4.76 25.07
C ALA A 359 -34.53 4.08 23.93
N PHE A 360 -33.83 3.41 23.01
CA PHE A 360 -34.46 2.63 21.95
C PHE A 360 -35.33 1.49 22.49
N LEU A 361 -34.83 0.75 23.50
CA LEU A 361 -35.60 -0.33 24.14
C LEU A 361 -36.83 0.20 24.88
N LEU A 362 -36.75 1.36 25.54
CA LEU A 362 -37.90 1.95 26.22
C LEU A 362 -38.97 2.46 25.25
N ILE A 363 -38.55 3.11 24.16
CA ILE A 363 -39.46 3.63 23.13
C ILE A 363 -40.10 2.47 22.35
N SER A 364 -39.34 1.43 22.03
CA SER A 364 -39.83 0.28 21.24
C SER A 364 -40.66 -0.73 22.04
N SER A 365 -40.49 -0.81 23.36
CA SER A 365 -41.21 -1.76 24.22
C SER A 365 -42.45 -1.16 24.92
N GLY A 366 -42.61 0.17 24.88
CA GLY A 366 -43.77 0.90 25.38
C GLY A 366 -43.94 0.91 26.91
N ASN A 367 -43.22 0.07 27.65
CA ASN A 367 -43.21 0.05 29.12
C ASN A 367 -41.92 -0.62 29.66
N LEU A 368 -41.41 -0.11 30.78
CA LEU A 368 -40.16 -0.53 31.45
C LEU A 368 -40.13 -2.03 31.79
N LYS A 369 -41.30 -2.63 32.08
CA LYS A 369 -41.41 -4.08 32.35
C LYS A 369 -41.15 -4.92 31.10
N ASN A 370 -41.68 -4.51 29.95
CA ASN A 370 -41.50 -5.19 28.66
C ASN A 370 -40.08 -5.03 28.10
N ALA A 371 -39.42 -3.89 28.37
CA ALA A 371 -38.01 -3.68 28.01
C ALA A 371 -37.09 -4.68 28.72
N LYS A 372 -37.33 -4.90 30.03
CA LYS A 372 -36.55 -5.81 30.87
C LYS A 372 -36.74 -7.28 30.45
N ASP A 373 -37.97 -7.67 30.14
CA ASP A 373 -38.28 -9.03 29.68
C ASP A 373 -37.67 -9.34 28.31
N ARG A 374 -37.66 -8.37 27.39
CA ARG A 374 -36.99 -8.50 26.09
C ARG A 374 -35.47 -8.59 26.23
N LEU A 375 -34.84 -7.73 27.03
CA LEU A 375 -33.40 -7.75 27.28
C LEU A 375 -32.93 -9.10 27.84
N ASN A 376 -33.67 -9.65 28.81
CA ASN A 376 -33.39 -10.97 29.39
C ASN A 376 -33.57 -12.11 28.37
N SER A 377 -34.51 -11.98 27.42
CA SER A 377 -34.74 -12.99 26.39
C SER A 377 -33.64 -13.05 25.34
N TYR A 378 -32.96 -11.94 25.04
CA TYR A 378 -31.80 -11.91 24.14
C TYR A 378 -30.52 -12.41 24.82
N PHE A 379 -30.27 -11.99 26.07
CA PHE A 379 -29.09 -12.44 26.82
C PHE A 379 -29.11 -13.95 27.17
N SER A 380 -30.29 -14.51 27.44
CA SER A 380 -30.42 -15.95 27.77
C SER A 380 -30.38 -16.87 26.56
N LYS A 381 -30.82 -16.41 25.38
CA LYS A 381 -30.88 -17.25 24.16
C LYS A 381 -29.60 -17.22 23.32
N GLU A 382 -28.86 -16.12 23.31
CA GLU A 382 -27.66 -16.01 22.45
C GLU A 382 -26.32 -16.12 23.21
N PHE A 383 -26.29 -15.89 24.53
CA PHE A 383 -25.04 -16.04 25.30
C PHE A 383 -24.80 -17.47 25.81
N ALA A 384 -25.85 -18.30 25.87
CA ALA A 384 -25.75 -19.72 26.22
C ALA A 384 -25.02 -20.54 25.14
N SER A 385 -25.00 -20.08 23.88
CA SER A 385 -24.26 -20.73 22.79
C SER A 385 -22.80 -20.26 22.70
N LEU A 386 -22.44 -19.14 23.34
CA LEU A 386 -21.10 -18.53 23.27
C LEU A 386 -20.17 -18.94 24.44
N LEU A 387 -20.70 -19.48 25.55
CA LEU A 387 -19.95 -19.78 26.78
C LEU A 387 -19.86 -21.27 27.18
N LEU A 388 -20.26 -22.21 26.32
CA LEU A 388 -20.08 -23.65 26.57
C LEU A 388 -19.03 -24.26 25.63
N PRO A 389 -17.85 -24.67 26.11
CA PRO A 389 -16.97 -25.54 25.36
C PRO A 389 -17.61 -26.93 25.30
N ARG A 390 -18.08 -27.35 24.12
CA ARG A 390 -18.44 -28.76 23.87
C ARG A 390 -17.17 -29.60 23.91
N ARG A 391 -16.85 -30.14 25.09
CA ARG A 391 -15.99 -31.32 25.24
C ARG A 391 -16.69 -32.50 24.54
N HIS A 392 -16.22 -32.89 23.36
CA HIS A 392 -16.55 -34.22 22.84
C HIS A 392 -15.78 -35.26 23.66
N LYS A 393 -16.48 -35.84 24.64
CA LYS A 393 -16.08 -37.08 25.30
C LYS A 393 -16.07 -38.18 24.23
N ARG A 394 -14.87 -38.68 23.95
CA ARG A 394 -14.62 -39.87 23.14
C ARG A 394 -15.40 -41.04 23.74
N ARG A 395 -16.43 -41.52 23.03
CA ARG A 395 -17.09 -42.79 23.32
C ARG A 395 -16.64 -43.76 22.24
N LYS A 396 -15.84 -44.77 22.62
CA LYS A 396 -15.47 -45.89 21.77
C LYS A 396 -16.75 -46.49 21.17
N LYS A 397 -16.85 -46.49 19.84
CA LYS A 397 -17.57 -47.53 19.10
C LYS A 397 -16.50 -48.30 18.35
N GLU A 398 -16.44 -49.61 18.58
CA GLU A 398 -15.71 -50.54 17.75
C GLU A 398 -16.25 -50.44 16.32
N GLN A 399 -15.36 -50.17 15.38
CA GLN A 399 -15.53 -50.49 13.97
C GLN A 399 -14.35 -51.40 13.65
N GLU A 400 -14.67 -52.68 13.42
CA GLU A 400 -13.74 -53.63 12.82
C GLU A 400 -13.41 -53.13 11.40
N GLY A 401 -12.17 -52.68 11.22
CA GLY A 401 -11.60 -52.39 9.91
C GLY A 401 -10.73 -53.58 9.50
N ILE A 402 -11.13 -54.22 8.40
CA ILE A 402 -10.41 -55.31 7.75
C ILE A 402 -9.03 -54.80 7.33
N TYR A 403 -7.98 -55.43 7.87
CA TYR A 403 -6.59 -55.19 7.52
C TYR A 403 -6.23 -56.05 6.32
N ASP A 404 -6.02 -55.41 5.16
CA ASP A 404 -5.51 -56.05 3.95
C ASP A 404 -4.02 -55.68 3.78
N PRO A 405 -3.09 -56.63 3.99
CA PRO A 405 -1.65 -56.39 3.87
C PRO A 405 -1.19 -56.08 2.44
N ASP A 406 -1.94 -56.46 1.41
CA ASP A 406 -1.51 -56.35 0.01
C ASP A 406 -1.62 -54.90 -0.51
N ALA A 407 -2.52 -54.11 0.06
CA ALA A 407 -2.73 -52.71 -0.31
C ALA A 407 -1.53 -51.80 0.02
N ASN A 408 -0.73 -52.15 1.03
CA ASN A 408 0.45 -51.38 1.43
C ASN A 408 1.69 -51.68 0.57
N GLU A 409 1.74 -52.86 -0.05
CA GLU A 409 2.86 -53.25 -0.91
C GLU A 409 2.75 -52.58 -2.29
N ALA A 410 1.53 -52.48 -2.82
CA ALA A 410 1.24 -51.71 -4.04
C ALA A 410 1.52 -50.20 -3.90
N ALA A 411 1.32 -49.64 -2.69
CA ALA A 411 1.64 -48.25 -2.40
C ALA A 411 3.15 -47.98 -2.29
N LYS A 412 3.94 -48.97 -1.86
CA LYS A 412 5.41 -48.88 -1.84
C LYS A 412 6.01 -49.00 -3.23
N GLN A 413 5.52 -49.93 -4.06
CA GLN A 413 6.00 -50.09 -5.44
C GLN A 413 5.77 -48.82 -6.29
N ARG A 414 4.60 -48.16 -6.15
CA ARG A 414 4.35 -46.87 -6.81
C ARG A 414 5.27 -45.73 -6.35
N LEU A 415 5.77 -45.79 -5.12
CA LEU A 415 6.66 -44.75 -4.58
C LEU A 415 8.10 -44.90 -5.08
N ASP A 416 8.53 -46.13 -5.40
CA ASP A 416 9.84 -46.42 -5.94
C ASP A 416 9.93 -46.14 -7.45
N ASP A 417 8.83 -46.29 -8.20
CA ASP A 417 8.75 -45.89 -9.61
C ASP A 417 8.81 -44.37 -9.80
N ILE A 418 8.17 -43.59 -8.91
CA ILE A 418 8.20 -42.11 -8.95
C ILE A 418 9.59 -41.53 -8.63
N ARG A 419 10.48 -42.32 -8.02
CA ARG A 419 11.86 -41.89 -7.69
C ARG A 419 12.88 -42.15 -8.79
N LYS A 420 12.49 -42.79 -9.89
CA LYS A 420 13.40 -43.15 -10.99
C LYS A 420 13.16 -42.40 -12.31
N ASP A 421 12.29 -41.40 -12.32
CA ASP A 421 12.09 -40.46 -13.44
C ASP A 421 12.69 -39.08 -13.16
#